data_AF-A0A6B0X631-F1
#
_entry.id   AF-A0A6B0X631-F1
#
_cell.length_a   1.000
_cell.length_b   1.000
_cell.length_c   1.000
_cell.angle_alpha   90.00
_cell.angle_beta   90.00
_cell.angle_gamma   90.00
#
_symmetry.space_group_name_H-M   'P 1'
#
loop_
_entity.id
_entity.type
_entity.pdbx_description
1 polymer ?
#
loop_
_entity_poly.entity_id
_entity_poly.type
_entity_poly.pdbx_seq_one_letter_code
_entity_poly.pdbx_strand_id
1 'polypeptide(L)'
;MEDLHHAIQDAYGFDDDHLYSFFMDGELWSDDKFTSPYDEEGPHAGAARIGELGLSEGRRILYLFDYGDQWLFQIAVEAIRKSGVLPLKPKVVGQQGKAPDQYEYYG
;
A
#
# COMPACT_ATOMS: atom_id res chain seq x y z
N MET A 1 -6.44 2.97 -5.24
CA MET A 1 -5.35 2.26 -4.53
C MET A 1 -4.22 3.24 -4.24
N GLU A 2 -4.10 4.30 -5.03
CA GLU A 2 -3.28 5.49 -4.73
C GLU A 2 -3.52 6.07 -3.32
N ASP A 3 -4.77 6.23 -2.87
CA ASP A 3 -5.05 6.67 -1.48
C ASP A 3 -4.49 5.73 -0.41
N LEU A 4 -4.43 4.42 -0.69
CA LEU A 4 -3.84 3.44 0.24
C LEU A 4 -2.31 3.58 0.24
N HIS A 5 -1.71 3.82 -0.92
CA HIS A 5 -0.28 4.09 -1.03
C HIS A 5 0.10 5.31 -0.19
N HIS A 6 -0.57 6.46 -0.36
CA HIS A 6 -0.31 7.64 0.46
C HIS A 6 -0.52 7.39 1.95
N ALA A 7 -1.56 6.63 2.32
CA ALA A 7 -1.82 6.29 3.72
C ALA A 7 -0.71 5.44 4.36
N ILE A 8 -0.04 4.59 3.57
CA ILE A 8 1.11 3.80 4.04
C ILE A 8 2.34 4.71 4.17
N GLN A 9 2.64 5.53 3.16
CA GLN A 9 3.77 6.47 3.20
C GLN A 9 3.66 7.42 4.41
N ASP A 10 2.50 8.04 4.61
CA ASP A 10 2.21 8.91 5.76
C ASP A 10 2.40 8.18 7.10
N ALA A 11 2.06 6.89 7.17
CA ALA A 11 2.17 6.10 8.40
C ALA A 11 3.62 5.77 8.78
N TYR A 12 4.50 5.66 7.79
CA TYR A 12 5.93 5.37 7.99
C TYR A 12 6.81 6.63 7.90
N GLY A 13 6.26 7.76 7.46
CA GLY A 13 7.01 8.99 7.24
C GLY A 13 7.93 8.89 6.01
N PHE A 14 7.52 8.13 5.01
CA PHE A 14 8.23 8.00 3.75
C PHE A 14 7.79 9.08 2.76
N ASP A 15 8.70 9.53 1.93
CA ASP A 15 8.45 10.40 0.79
C ASP A 15 7.97 9.55 -0.41
N ASP A 16 6.98 10.04 -1.16
CA ASP A 16 6.52 9.42 -2.41
C ASP A 16 7.43 9.83 -3.59
N ASP A 17 8.64 9.28 -3.60
CA ASP A 17 9.71 9.64 -4.55
C ASP A 17 10.06 8.51 -5.53
N HIS A 18 9.47 7.32 -5.38
CA HIS A 18 9.71 6.15 -6.22
C HIS A 18 8.43 5.43 -6.66
N LEU A 19 8.57 4.53 -7.64
CA LEU A 19 7.47 3.68 -8.10
C LEU A 19 7.07 2.65 -7.05
N TYR A 20 5.84 2.15 -7.18
CA TYR A 20 5.25 1.18 -6.28
C TYR A 20 4.30 0.22 -6.98
N SER A 21 4.03 -0.92 -6.35
CA SER A 21 3.06 -1.90 -6.80
C SER A 21 2.31 -2.56 -5.64
N PHE A 22 1.04 -2.90 -5.85
CA PHE A 22 0.25 -3.75 -4.97
C PHE A 22 0.04 -5.11 -5.65
N PHE A 23 0.56 -6.18 -5.07
CA PHE A 23 0.34 -7.56 -5.52
C PHE A 23 -0.81 -8.17 -4.71
N MET A 24 -1.90 -8.46 -5.40
CA MET A 24 -3.19 -8.79 -4.80
C MET A 24 -3.26 -10.25 -4.31
N ASP A 25 -2.39 -11.12 -4.83
CA ASP A 25 -2.14 -12.48 -4.35
C ASP A 25 -1.09 -12.55 -3.23
N GLY A 26 -0.39 -11.45 -2.96
CA GLY A 26 0.67 -11.38 -1.97
C GLY A 26 2.00 -11.93 -2.45
N GLU A 27 2.15 -12.24 -3.74
CA GLU A 27 3.37 -12.75 -4.34
C GLU A 27 4.14 -11.63 -5.05
N LEU A 28 5.40 -11.43 -4.66
CA LEU A 28 6.24 -10.39 -5.25
C LEU A 28 6.48 -10.70 -6.73
N TRP A 29 6.29 -9.68 -7.59
CA TRP A 29 6.42 -9.76 -9.04
C TRP A 29 5.39 -10.64 -9.76
N SER A 30 4.27 -10.97 -9.10
CA SER A 30 3.14 -11.62 -9.76
C SER A 30 2.44 -10.69 -10.76
N ASP A 31 1.70 -11.28 -11.69
CA ASP A 31 0.89 -10.54 -12.66
C ASP A 31 -0.42 -10.01 -12.07
N ASP A 32 -0.86 -10.52 -10.90
CA ASP A 32 -2.04 -10.04 -10.18
C ASP A 32 -1.69 -8.77 -9.39
N LYS A 33 -1.39 -7.68 -10.12
CA LYS A 33 -0.86 -6.44 -9.55
C LYS A 33 -1.58 -5.18 -10.03
N PHE A 34 -1.50 -4.14 -9.20
CA PHE A 34 -1.74 -2.75 -9.60
C PHE A 34 -0.45 -1.95 -9.42
N THR A 35 -0.05 -1.21 -10.44
CA THR A 35 1.22 -0.46 -10.50
C THR A 35 1.03 1.03 -10.23
N SER A 36 2.11 1.75 -10.00
CA SER A 36 2.10 3.22 -9.92
C SER A 36 1.48 3.84 -11.19
N PRO A 37 0.78 4.99 -11.09
CA PRO A 37 0.32 5.74 -12.27
C PRO A 37 1.45 6.22 -13.19
N TYR A 38 2.68 6.20 -12.70
CA TYR A 38 3.88 6.57 -13.45
C TYR A 38 4.66 5.35 -13.99
N ASP A 39 4.17 4.14 -13.74
CA ASP A 39 4.71 2.92 -14.34
C ASP A 39 4.31 2.82 -15.82
N GLU A 40 5.11 2.13 -16.64
CA GLU A 40 4.80 1.93 -18.06
C GLU A 40 3.66 0.91 -18.25
N GLU A 41 3.57 -0.07 -17.35
CA GLU A 41 2.60 -1.15 -17.42
C GLU A 41 1.47 -0.95 -16.41
N GLY A 42 0.24 -1.21 -16.85
CA GLY A 42 -0.94 -1.23 -15.99
C GLY A 42 -1.36 -2.65 -15.57
N PRO A 43 -2.46 -2.78 -14.81
CA PRO A 43 -3.39 -1.70 -14.45
C PRO A 43 -2.83 -0.76 -13.37
N HIS A 44 -3.05 0.55 -13.53
CA HIS A 44 -2.56 1.55 -12.56
C HIS A 44 -3.44 1.66 -11.30
N ALA A 45 -2.81 1.89 -10.16
CA ALA A 45 -3.42 1.99 -8.84
C ALA A 45 -4.41 3.17 -8.70
N GLY A 46 -4.25 4.23 -9.49
CA GLY A 46 -5.18 5.36 -9.53
C GLY A 46 -6.56 4.99 -10.10
N ALA A 47 -6.64 3.95 -10.93
CA ALA A 47 -7.91 3.47 -11.50
C ALA A 47 -8.64 2.46 -10.61
N ALA A 48 -7.99 1.93 -9.58
CA ALA A 48 -8.53 0.88 -8.72
C ALA A 48 -9.13 1.43 -7.42
N ARG A 49 -10.34 1.01 -7.04
CA ARG A 49 -10.95 1.34 -5.76
C ARG A 49 -10.90 0.15 -4.82
N ILE A 50 -10.26 0.31 -3.66
CA ILE A 50 -10.04 -0.80 -2.71
C ILE A 50 -11.35 -1.52 -2.30
N GLY A 51 -12.45 -0.78 -2.16
CA GLY A 51 -13.76 -1.34 -1.81
C GLY A 51 -14.43 -2.15 -2.92
N GLU A 52 -13.92 -2.08 -4.15
CA GLU A 52 -14.43 -2.78 -5.33
C GLU A 52 -13.56 -4.01 -5.70
N LEU A 53 -12.45 -4.25 -4.99
CA LEU A 53 -11.48 -5.33 -5.29
C LEU A 53 -11.85 -6.70 -4.70
N GLY A 54 -13.07 -6.87 -4.17
CA GLY A 54 -13.52 -8.15 -3.63
C GLY A 54 -12.71 -8.66 -2.43
N LEU A 55 -12.03 -7.77 -1.70
CA LEU A 55 -11.27 -8.13 -0.51
C LEU A 55 -12.17 -8.74 0.58
N SER A 56 -11.60 -9.66 1.34
CA SER A 56 -12.25 -10.34 2.46
C SER A 56 -11.39 -10.27 3.72
N GLU A 57 -12.03 -10.41 4.88
CA GLU A 57 -11.32 -10.50 6.16
C GLU A 57 -10.33 -11.68 6.13
N GLY A 58 -9.12 -11.44 6.63
CA GLY A 58 -8.01 -12.40 6.59
C GLY A 58 -7.23 -12.42 5.28
N ARG A 59 -7.70 -11.76 4.20
CA ARG A 59 -6.92 -11.60 2.96
C ARG A 59 -5.64 -10.83 3.26
N ARG A 60 -4.56 -11.27 2.62
CA ARG A 60 -3.27 -10.59 2.61
C ARG A 60 -2.93 -10.17 1.20
N ILE A 61 -2.37 -8.97 1.08
CA ILE A 61 -1.79 -8.45 -0.17
C ILE A 61 -0.39 -7.92 0.17
N LEU A 62 0.44 -7.76 -0.85
CA LEU A 62 1.79 -7.24 -0.70
C LEU A 62 1.87 -5.86 -1.35
N TYR A 63 2.42 -4.89 -0.63
CA TYR A 63 2.77 -3.59 -1.16
C TYR A 63 4.28 -3.48 -1.26
N LEU A 64 4.76 -3.21 -2.47
CA LEU A 64 6.15 -2.93 -2.79
C LEU A 64 6.28 -1.44 -3.05
N PHE A 65 7.14 -0.76 -2.32
CA PHE A 65 7.57 0.60 -2.57
C PHE A 65 9.06 0.61 -2.91
N ASP A 66 9.45 1.45 -3.86
CA ASP A 66 10.82 1.54 -4.38
C ASP A 66 11.31 0.20 -4.95
N TYR A 67 11.30 0.09 -6.28
CA TYR A 67 11.73 -1.15 -6.94
C TYR A 67 13.23 -1.46 -6.78
N GLY A 68 14.04 -0.46 -6.43
CA GLY A 68 15.46 -0.60 -6.15
C GLY A 68 15.70 -1.16 -4.75
N ASP A 69 15.24 -0.44 -3.72
CA ASP A 69 15.47 -0.80 -2.31
C ASP A 69 14.48 -1.85 -1.78
N GLN A 70 13.37 -2.07 -2.48
CA GLN A 70 12.37 -3.10 -2.20
C GLN A 70 11.79 -3.04 -0.79
N TRP A 71 11.19 -1.91 -0.45
CA TRP A 71 10.38 -1.81 0.76
C TRP A 71 9.12 -2.67 0.62
N LEU A 72 9.06 -3.78 1.36
CA LEU A 72 7.97 -4.74 1.33
C LEU A 72 7.08 -4.62 2.57
N PHE A 73 5.79 -4.35 2.34
CA PHE A 73 4.79 -4.27 3.37
C PHE A 73 3.70 -5.33 3.15
N GLN A 74 3.52 -6.22 4.12
CA GLN A 74 2.39 -7.13 4.11
C GLN A 74 1.15 -6.42 4.67
N ILE A 75 0.09 -6.31 3.88
CA ILE A 75 -1.16 -5.69 4.28
C ILE A 75 -2.18 -6.79 4.55
N ALA A 76 -2.73 -6.81 5.76
CA ALA A 76 -3.77 -7.74 6.16
C ALA A 76 -5.11 -7.02 6.34
N VAL A 77 -6.17 -7.55 5.75
CA VAL A 77 -7.53 -7.06 5.97
C VAL A 77 -8.05 -7.65 7.27
N GLU A 78 -8.02 -6.87 8.35
CA GLU A 78 -8.47 -7.35 9.67
C GLU A 78 -9.99 -7.41 9.78
N ALA A 79 -10.71 -6.42 9.23
CA ALA A 79 -12.16 -6.34 9.30
C ALA A 79 -12.73 -5.47 8.17
N ILE A 80 -13.94 -5.78 7.69
CA ILE A 80 -14.69 -4.95 6.74
C ILE A 80 -16.03 -4.56 7.36
N ARG A 81 -16.17 -3.27 7.71
CA ARG A 81 -17.39 -2.74 8.35
C ARG A 81 -18.30 -2.08 7.31
N LYS A 82 -19.52 -2.61 7.17
CA LYS A 82 -20.54 -2.09 6.23
C LYS A 82 -21.44 -0.98 6.81
N SER A 83 -21.34 -0.74 8.12
CA SER A 83 -22.14 0.26 8.83
C SER A 83 -21.27 1.06 9.80
N GLY A 84 -21.72 2.29 10.09
CA GLY A 84 -21.01 3.24 10.94
C GLY A 84 -20.58 4.50 10.17
N VAL A 85 -20.05 5.47 10.91
CA VAL A 85 -19.49 6.69 10.31
C VAL A 85 -18.11 6.36 9.74
N LEU A 86 -17.97 6.50 8.43
CA LEU A 86 -16.67 6.38 7.77
C LEU A 86 -15.83 7.63 8.04
N PRO A 87 -14.55 7.51 8.39
CA PRO A 87 -13.67 8.67 8.48
C PRO A 87 -13.51 9.29 7.09
N LEU A 88 -13.36 10.62 7.05
CA LEU A 88 -13.15 11.36 5.79
C LEU A 88 -11.80 11.05 5.13
N LYS A 89 -10.83 10.58 5.92
CA LYS A 89 -9.46 10.24 5.49
C LYS A 89 -8.99 8.97 6.22
N PRO A 90 -8.03 8.22 5.64
CA PRO A 90 -7.33 7.16 6.35
C PRO A 90 -6.74 7.65 7.67
N LYS A 91 -6.66 6.76 8.67
CA LYS A 91 -6.13 7.10 9.99
C LYS A 91 -5.37 5.92 10.59
N VAL A 92 -4.18 6.19 11.11
CA VAL A 92 -3.45 5.25 11.95
C VAL A 92 -4.16 5.13 13.30
N VAL A 93 -4.60 3.92 13.65
CA VAL A 93 -5.33 3.63 14.90
C VAL A 93 -4.46 2.93 15.96
N GLY A 94 -3.27 2.46 15.58
CA GLY A 94 -2.29 1.84 16.46
C GLY A 94 -0.95 1.67 15.74
N GLN A 95 0.14 1.64 16.51
CA GLN A 95 1.50 1.44 16.04
C GLN A 95 2.30 0.71 17.12
N GLN A 96 3.26 -0.11 16.70
CA GLN A 96 4.22 -0.74 17.61
C GLN A 96 5.63 -0.63 17.03
N GLY A 97 6.58 -0.20 17.86
CA GLY A 97 7.96 0.07 17.44
C GLY A 97 8.16 1.47 16.83
N LYS A 98 9.40 1.75 16.43
CA LYS A 98 9.76 2.95 15.66
C LYS A 98 9.74 2.57 14.18
N ALA A 99 9.14 3.41 13.33
CA ALA A 99 9.29 3.27 11.88
C ALA A 99 10.79 3.38 11.50
N PRO A 100 11.26 2.63 10.49
CA PRO A 100 12.61 2.80 9.97
C PRO A 100 12.76 4.18 9.33
N ASP A 101 13.99 4.68 9.25
CA ASP A 101 14.30 5.82 8.41
C ASP A 101 14.29 5.32 6.94
N GLN A 102 13.72 6.09 6.01
CA GLN A 102 13.48 5.62 4.63
C GLN A 102 14.78 5.29 3.89
N TYR A 103 15.79 6.17 3.96
CA TYR A 103 17.10 5.96 3.36
C TYR A 103 18.21 6.40 4.31
N GLU A 104 19.31 5.65 4.33
CA GLU A 104 20.55 6.09 4.97
C GLU A 104 21.23 7.11 4.05
N TYR A 105 21.21 8.39 4.41
CA TYR A 105 22.01 9.40 3.73
C TYR A 105 23.50 9.14 4.03
N TYR A 106 24.22 8.57 3.07
CA TYR A 106 25.69 8.64 3.05
C TYR A 106 26.07 10.08 2.66
N GLY A 107 26.40 10.90 3.65
CA GLY A 107 26.96 12.25 3.46
C GLY A 107 28.39 12.23 2.94
#